data_AF-A0A2J8V6W1-F1
#
_entry.id   AF-A0A2J8V6W1-F1
#
_cell.length_a   1.000
_cell.length_b   1.000
_cell.length_c   1.000
_cell.angle_alpha   90.00
_cell.angle_beta   90.00
_cell.angle_gamma   90.00
#
_symmetry.space_group_name_H-M   'P 1'
#
loop_
_entity.id
_entity.type
_entity.pdbx_description
1 polymer ?
#
loop_
_entity_poly.entity_id
_entity_poly.type
_entity_poly.pdbx_seq_one_letter_code
_entity_poly.pdbx_strand_id
1 'polypeptide(L)'
;MEYCSSGSLLSVLESPENAFGLPEDEFLVVLRCVVAGMNHLRENGIVHRDIKPGNIMRLVGEEGQSIYKLTDFGAARELDDDEKFVSVYGTEEYLHPDMYERAVLRKPQQKAFGVTVDLWSIGVTLYHAATGSLPFIPFGGPRRNKEIMHRITTEKPAGAIAGAQRRENGPLEWSYTLPITCQLSLGLQSQLVPILANILEVEQAKCWGFDQFFAETSDILQRVVVHVFSLSQAVLHHIYIHAHNTIAIFQEAVHKQTSVAPRHQEYLFEGHLCVLEPSVSAQHIAHTTASSPLTLFSTAIPKGLAFRDPALDIPKFVPKVDLQADYNTAKGVLGAGYQALRLARALLDGQELMLRGLHWVMEVLQATCRRTLEVARTSLLYLSSSLGTERFSSVAGTPEIQELKAAAELRSRLRTLAEVLSRCSQNITETQESLSSLSRELVKSRDQVHEDRSIQQIQCCLDKMNFIYKQFKKSRMRPGLGYNEEQIHKLDKVNFSHLAKRLLQVFQEECVQKYQASLVTHGKRMRVVHETRNHLRLVGCSVAACNTEAQGVQESLSKLLEELSHQLLQDRAKGAQASPPPIAPYPSPTRKDLLLHMQELCEGMKLLASDLLDNNRIIERLNTVPAPPDV
;
A
#
# COMPACT_ATOMS: atom_id res chain seq x y z
N MET A 1 35.28 19.74 21.51
CA MET A 1 34.12 19.20 20.76
C MET A 1 34.22 17.69 20.72
N GLU A 2 33.10 16.99 20.74
CA GLU A 2 33.07 15.52 20.57
C GLU A 2 33.52 15.12 19.16
N TYR A 3 34.02 13.89 19.00
CA TYR A 3 34.47 13.38 17.70
C TYR A 3 33.36 12.59 17.00
N CYS A 4 32.95 13.05 15.81
CA CYS A 4 31.95 12.39 14.98
C CYS A 4 32.59 11.56 13.87
N SER A 5 32.78 10.25 14.12
CA SER A 5 33.49 9.33 13.22
C SER A 5 32.81 9.09 11.86
N SER A 6 31.50 9.35 11.75
CA SER A 6 30.72 9.12 10.52
C SER A 6 30.70 10.32 9.56
N GLY A 7 31.52 11.34 9.81
CA GLY A 7 31.60 12.54 8.98
C GLY A 7 30.37 13.43 9.11
N SER A 8 30.08 14.19 8.05
CA SER A 8 28.96 15.13 7.98
C SER A 8 27.85 14.65 7.06
N LEU A 9 26.68 15.28 7.11
CA LEU A 9 25.58 15.07 6.16
C LEU A 9 26.05 15.28 4.72
N LEU A 10 26.98 16.22 4.47
CA LEU A 10 27.60 16.38 3.15
C LEU A 10 28.32 15.09 2.70
N SER A 11 29.02 14.42 3.62
CA SER A 11 29.71 13.15 3.31
C SER A 11 28.71 12.05 2.95
N VAL A 12 27.54 12.04 3.59
CA VAL A 12 26.44 11.11 3.31
C VAL A 12 25.84 11.41 1.92
N LEU A 13 25.55 12.67 1.61
CA LEU A 13 25.01 13.11 0.31
C LEU A 13 26.02 12.95 -0.84
N GLU A 14 27.33 12.98 -0.53
CA GLU A 14 28.36 12.73 -1.53
C GLU A 14 28.44 11.27 -1.98
N SER A 15 27.85 10.33 -1.22
CA SER A 15 27.73 8.93 -1.61
C SER A 15 26.92 8.81 -2.91
N PRO A 16 27.40 8.04 -3.91
CA PRO A 16 26.62 7.81 -5.14
C PRO A 16 25.23 7.21 -4.89
N GLU A 17 25.04 6.47 -3.79
CA GLU A 17 23.75 5.91 -3.39
C GLU A 17 22.69 6.98 -3.15
N ASN A 18 23.11 8.15 -2.65
CA ASN A 18 22.26 9.29 -2.29
C ASN A 18 22.26 10.39 -3.37
N ALA A 19 22.73 10.08 -4.59
CA ALA A 19 22.78 11.03 -5.70
C ALA A 19 21.40 11.62 -6.07
N PHE A 20 20.32 10.94 -5.70
CA PHE A 20 18.93 11.37 -5.92
C PHE A 20 18.16 11.58 -4.60
N GLY A 21 18.87 11.93 -3.52
CA GLY A 21 18.31 12.19 -2.19
C GLY A 21 18.50 11.04 -1.22
N LEU A 22 18.18 11.27 0.04
CA LEU A 22 18.21 10.26 1.10
C LEU A 22 16.97 9.35 1.03
N PRO A 23 17.10 8.11 1.55
CA PRO A 23 15.95 7.31 1.95
C PRO A 23 15.01 8.09 2.89
N GLU A 24 13.70 7.81 2.83
CA GLU A 24 12.68 8.56 3.56
C GLU A 24 12.85 8.52 5.09
N ASP A 25 13.20 7.35 5.63
CA ASP A 25 13.51 7.14 7.04
C ASP A 25 14.70 7.99 7.50
N GLU A 26 15.80 7.96 6.74
CA GLU A 26 16.99 8.75 7.04
C GLU A 26 16.72 10.26 6.89
N PHE A 27 15.90 10.67 5.91
CA PHE A 27 15.48 12.06 5.74
C PHE A 27 14.68 12.56 6.96
N LEU A 28 13.76 11.74 7.49
CA LEU A 28 13.00 12.10 8.70
C LEU A 28 13.90 12.21 9.94
N VAL A 29 14.96 11.40 10.03
CA VAL A 29 15.97 11.53 11.08
C VAL A 29 16.74 12.84 10.96
N VAL A 30 17.18 13.21 9.75
CA VAL A 30 17.80 14.52 9.49
C VAL A 30 16.85 15.66 9.89
N LEU A 31 15.59 15.61 9.44
CA LEU A 31 14.59 16.62 9.75
C LEU A 31 14.42 16.79 11.27
N ARG A 32 14.23 15.67 12.00
CA ARG A 32 14.07 15.66 13.46
C ARG A 32 15.26 16.30 14.18
N CYS A 33 16.47 15.85 13.86
CA CYS A 33 17.69 16.31 14.53
C CYS A 33 18.02 17.77 14.21
N VAL A 34 17.86 18.20 12.95
CA VAL A 34 18.12 19.59 12.55
C VAL A 34 17.09 20.53 13.19
N VAL A 35 15.80 20.17 13.17
CA VAL A 35 14.75 20.97 13.80
C VAL A 35 14.98 21.10 15.31
N ALA A 36 15.31 19.99 16.00
CA ALA A 36 15.61 20.02 17.43
C ALA A 36 16.84 20.89 17.75
N GLY A 37 17.92 20.76 16.96
CA GLY A 37 19.11 21.59 17.11
C GLY A 37 18.82 23.08 16.90
N MET A 38 17.99 23.41 15.91
CA MET A 38 17.59 24.79 15.64
C MET A 38 16.71 25.38 16.72
N ASN A 39 15.75 24.61 17.23
CA ASN A 39 14.92 25.05 18.35
C ASN A 39 15.79 25.34 19.58
N HIS A 40 16.79 24.50 19.85
CA HIS A 40 17.73 24.74 20.94
C HIS A 40 18.56 26.01 20.76
N LEU A 41 19.07 26.29 19.55
CA LEU A 41 19.78 27.56 19.30
C LEU A 41 18.88 28.77 19.52
N ARG A 42 17.63 28.65 19.06
CA ARG A 42 16.63 29.70 19.18
C ARG A 42 16.26 30.01 20.63
N GLU A 43 16.05 28.98 21.45
CA GLU A 43 15.79 29.11 22.90
C GLU A 43 16.94 29.82 23.64
N ASN A 44 18.15 29.79 23.09
CA ASN A 44 19.32 30.47 23.63
C ASN A 44 19.64 31.81 22.93
N GLY A 45 18.77 32.30 22.04
CA GLY A 45 18.99 33.55 21.32
C GLY A 45 20.14 33.51 20.31
N ILE A 46 20.50 32.33 19.80
CA ILE A 46 21.65 32.13 18.89
C ILE A 46 21.15 31.92 17.46
N VAL A 47 21.70 32.70 16.52
CA VAL A 47 21.55 32.49 15.07
C VAL A 47 22.85 31.92 14.51
N HIS A 48 22.78 30.83 13.75
CA HIS A 48 23.95 30.10 13.28
C HIS A 48 24.60 30.74 12.04
N ARG A 49 23.79 31.18 11.07
CA ARG A 49 24.20 31.89 9.83
C ARG A 49 25.05 31.11 8.82
N ASP A 50 25.32 29.82 9.03
CA ASP A 50 26.04 28.96 8.07
C ASP A 50 25.56 27.50 8.15
N ILE A 51 24.24 27.31 8.22
CA ILE A 51 23.64 25.98 8.22
C ILE A 51 23.79 25.39 6.81
N LYS A 52 24.45 24.24 6.73
CA LYS A 52 24.66 23.49 5.48
C LYS A 52 24.98 22.04 5.81
N PRO A 53 24.86 21.10 4.86
CA PRO A 53 25.21 19.70 5.09
C PRO A 53 26.62 19.47 5.65
N GLY A 54 27.57 20.35 5.33
CA GLY A 54 28.94 20.28 5.86
C GLY A 54 29.07 20.53 7.36
N ASN A 55 28.14 21.31 7.93
CA ASN A 55 28.10 21.72 9.35
C ASN A 55 27.07 20.91 10.16
N ILE A 56 26.57 19.82 9.58
CA ILE A 56 25.66 18.88 10.24
C ILE A 56 26.42 17.56 10.37
N MET A 57 26.95 17.28 11.55
CA MET A 57 27.74 16.07 11.81
C MET A 57 26.84 14.87 12.03
N ARG A 58 27.29 13.69 11.59
CA ARG A 58 26.59 12.42 11.79
C ARG A 58 27.32 11.57 12.83
N LEU A 59 26.54 11.01 13.73
CA LEU A 59 26.90 9.95 14.66
C LEU A 59 26.02 8.73 14.39
N VAL A 60 26.49 7.56 14.81
CA VAL A 60 25.68 6.33 14.84
C VAL A 60 25.42 6.04 16.31
N GLY A 61 24.15 6.03 16.70
CA GLY A 61 23.70 5.69 18.05
C GLY A 61 23.89 4.21 18.36
N GLU A 62 23.64 3.84 19.62
CA GLU A 62 23.91 2.47 20.12
C GLU A 62 23.10 1.39 19.40
N GLU A 63 21.87 1.70 18.97
CA GLU A 63 20.99 0.80 18.23
C GLU A 63 21.14 0.94 16.70
N GLY A 64 22.15 1.69 16.22
CA GLY A 64 22.46 1.84 14.80
C GLY A 64 21.80 3.03 14.08
N GLN A 65 20.88 3.76 14.71
CA GLN A 65 20.28 4.96 14.13
C GLN A 65 21.28 6.09 13.93
N SER A 66 21.11 6.86 12.86
CA SER A 66 21.83 8.11 12.67
C SER A 66 21.40 9.14 13.71
N ILE A 67 22.34 9.90 14.24
CA ILE A 67 22.09 11.08 15.08
C ILE A 67 22.82 12.25 14.42
N TYR A 68 22.09 13.32 14.08
CA TYR A 68 22.68 14.51 13.47
C TYR A 68 22.82 15.65 14.47
N LYS A 69 23.93 16.40 14.38
CA LYS A 69 24.24 17.50 15.29
C LYS A 69 24.80 18.71 14.54
N LEU A 70 24.36 19.90 14.92
CA LEU A 70 24.89 21.16 14.39
C LEU A 70 26.30 21.43 14.97
N THR A 71 27.18 22.01 14.15
CA THR A 71 28.54 22.40 14.55
C THR A 71 29.00 23.62 13.76
N ASP A 72 30.21 24.10 14.05
CA ASP A 72 30.85 25.24 13.38
C ASP A 72 30.11 26.56 13.56
N PHE A 73 30.03 26.98 14.83
CA PHE A 73 29.47 28.26 15.26
C PHE A 73 30.41 29.45 15.02
N GLY A 74 31.45 29.31 14.19
CA GLY A 74 32.37 30.43 13.89
C GLY A 74 31.68 31.62 13.21
N ALA A 75 30.56 31.35 12.53
CA ALA A 75 29.67 32.34 11.97
C ALA A 75 28.46 32.66 12.86
N ALA A 76 28.32 32.11 14.07
CA ALA A 76 27.13 32.34 14.89
C ALA A 76 27.13 33.72 15.57
N ARG A 77 25.96 34.18 16.04
CA ARG A 77 25.80 35.42 16.82
C ARG A 77 24.58 35.33 17.72
N GLU A 78 24.68 35.91 18.91
CA GLU A 78 23.53 36.20 19.78
C GLU A 78 22.73 37.38 19.22
N LEU A 79 21.45 37.15 18.95
CA LEU A 79 20.52 38.13 18.39
C LEU A 79 19.14 37.93 19.00
N ASP A 80 18.51 39.03 19.42
CA ASP A 80 17.08 39.06 19.70
C ASP A 80 16.28 38.98 18.37
N ASP A 81 15.02 38.57 18.43
CA ASP A 81 14.19 38.29 17.24
C ASP A 81 14.05 39.46 16.25
N ASP A 82 13.96 40.66 16.81
CA ASP A 82 13.80 41.90 16.04
C ASP A 82 15.16 42.53 15.69
N GLU A 83 16.27 41.97 16.20
CA GLU A 83 17.61 42.50 15.98
C GLU A 83 18.09 42.13 14.57
N LYS A 84 18.52 43.15 13.83
CA LYS A 84 19.07 42.97 12.50
C LYS A 84 20.58 43.11 12.49
N PHE A 85 21.25 42.36 11.62
CA PHE A 85 22.70 42.38 11.49
C PHE A 85 23.18 42.74 10.08
N VAL A 86 24.47 43.05 9.99
CA VAL A 86 25.13 43.63 8.81
C VAL A 86 26.36 42.80 8.37
N SER A 87 26.94 41.99 9.26
CA SER A 87 28.11 41.14 9.00
C SER A 87 27.78 39.95 8.09
N VAL A 88 28.74 39.51 7.28
CA VAL A 88 28.51 38.54 6.21
C VAL A 88 29.42 37.32 6.33
N TYR A 89 28.81 36.14 6.49
CA TYR A 89 29.46 34.84 6.57
C TYR A 89 28.57 33.79 5.90
N GLY A 90 29.16 32.70 5.40
CA GLY A 90 28.42 31.52 4.94
C GLY A 90 28.89 30.97 3.59
N THR A 91 28.30 29.84 3.18
CA THR A 91 28.68 29.11 1.96
C THR A 91 27.79 29.49 0.78
N GLU A 92 28.39 29.91 -0.34
CA GLU A 92 27.72 30.58 -1.48
C GLU A 92 26.40 29.93 -1.90
N GLU A 93 26.31 28.60 -1.92
CA GLU A 93 25.14 27.85 -2.40
C GLU A 93 23.94 27.83 -1.43
N TYR A 94 24.16 28.15 -0.16
CA TYR A 94 23.16 28.06 0.93
C TYR A 94 22.77 29.43 1.49
N LEU A 95 23.40 30.50 1.00
CA LEU A 95 23.16 31.87 1.46
C LEU A 95 21.79 32.38 1.00
N HIS A 96 21.15 33.12 1.89
CA HIS A 96 19.98 33.93 1.55
C HIS A 96 20.35 34.95 0.44
N PRO A 97 19.45 35.25 -0.53
CA PRO A 97 19.76 36.13 -1.67
C PRO A 97 20.27 37.52 -1.29
N ASP A 98 19.69 38.16 -0.27
CA ASP A 98 20.19 39.45 0.22
C ASP A 98 21.62 39.32 0.81
N MET A 99 21.94 38.21 1.50
CA MET A 99 23.30 37.96 1.99
C MET A 99 24.26 37.69 0.84
N TYR A 100 23.82 36.95 -0.18
CA TYR A 100 24.59 36.62 -1.37
C TYR A 100 24.99 37.88 -2.16
N GLU A 101 24.06 38.83 -2.35
CA GLU A 101 24.33 40.09 -3.04
C GLU A 101 25.50 40.86 -2.42
N ARG A 102 25.54 40.89 -1.09
CA ARG A 102 26.59 41.57 -0.33
C ARG A 102 27.88 40.75 -0.23
N ALA A 103 27.77 39.46 0.10
CA ALA A 103 28.92 38.57 0.33
C ALA A 103 29.71 38.30 -0.93
N VAL A 104 28.98 37.96 -1.99
CA VAL A 104 29.51 37.33 -3.20
C VAL A 104 29.64 38.35 -4.31
N LEU A 105 28.59 39.14 -4.55
CA LEU A 105 28.62 40.19 -5.59
C LEU A 105 29.25 41.50 -5.12
N ARG A 106 29.54 41.64 -3.82
CA ARG A 106 30.16 42.83 -3.19
C ARG A 106 29.44 44.14 -3.51
N LYS A 107 28.11 44.08 -3.70
CA LYS A 107 27.30 45.28 -3.93
C LYS A 107 26.95 45.96 -2.60
N PRO A 108 26.97 47.30 -2.54
CA PRO A 108 26.56 48.03 -1.35
C PRO A 108 25.05 47.90 -1.17
N GLN A 109 24.62 47.17 -0.15
CA GLN A 109 23.21 46.99 0.22
C GLN A 109 23.00 47.45 1.67
N GLN A 110 21.97 48.27 1.91
CA GLN A 110 21.60 48.77 3.23
C GLN A 110 20.56 47.90 3.95
N LYS A 111 20.11 46.79 3.34
CA LYS A 111 19.18 45.87 3.98
C LYS A 111 19.89 45.17 5.15
N ALA A 112 19.27 45.22 6.30
CA ALA A 112 19.72 44.50 7.47
C ALA A 112 19.04 43.12 7.52
N PHE A 113 19.81 42.09 7.86
CA PHE A 113 19.39 40.69 7.85
C PHE A 113 18.71 40.34 9.18
N GLY A 114 17.60 39.60 9.12
CA GLY A 114 16.92 39.10 10.31
C GLY A 114 17.27 37.63 10.59
N VAL A 115 16.69 37.08 11.66
CA VAL A 115 16.87 35.69 12.09
C VAL A 115 16.42 34.66 11.04
N THR A 116 15.57 35.05 10.08
CA THR A 116 15.01 34.19 9.02
C THR A 116 16.03 33.72 7.98
N VAL A 117 17.26 34.25 7.98
CA VAL A 117 18.32 33.77 7.08
C VAL A 117 18.64 32.29 7.27
N ASP A 118 18.54 31.79 8.50
CA ASP A 118 18.78 30.39 8.83
C ASP A 118 17.69 29.49 8.24
N LEU A 119 16.43 29.97 8.16
CA LEU A 119 15.33 29.23 7.53
C LEU A 119 15.58 29.01 6.04
N TRP A 120 16.16 29.98 5.33
CA TRP A 120 16.57 29.80 3.94
C TRP A 120 17.65 28.72 3.81
N SER A 121 18.71 28.81 4.61
CA SER A 121 19.81 27.84 4.59
C SER A 121 19.35 26.41 4.94
N ILE A 122 18.40 26.29 5.87
CA ILE A 122 17.71 25.03 6.19
C ILE A 122 16.88 24.56 5.00
N GLY A 123 16.12 25.43 4.35
CA GLY A 123 15.33 25.07 3.17
C GLY A 123 16.19 24.51 2.04
N VAL A 124 17.33 25.14 1.76
CA VAL A 124 18.30 24.65 0.77
C VAL A 124 18.88 23.29 1.21
N THR A 125 19.19 23.14 2.50
CA THR A 125 19.72 21.90 3.09
C THR A 125 18.71 20.75 3.00
N LEU A 126 17.45 20.98 3.35
CA LEU A 126 16.38 19.98 3.29
C LEU A 126 16.07 19.60 1.83
N TYR A 127 16.04 20.56 0.91
CA TYR A 127 15.91 20.25 -0.52
C TYR A 127 17.07 19.38 -1.02
N HIS A 128 18.31 19.73 -0.64
CA HIS A 128 19.49 18.94 -1.02
C HIS A 128 19.45 17.54 -0.41
N ALA A 129 19.03 17.39 0.84
CA ALA A 129 18.83 16.08 1.46
C ALA A 129 17.73 15.26 0.77
N ALA A 130 16.63 15.89 0.36
CA ALA A 130 15.51 15.22 -0.31
C ALA A 130 15.81 14.80 -1.75
N THR A 131 16.69 15.52 -2.46
CA THR A 131 16.88 15.35 -3.92
C THR A 131 18.29 14.99 -4.35
N GLY A 132 19.29 15.12 -3.47
CA GLY A 132 20.71 14.94 -3.80
C GLY A 132 21.29 16.07 -4.66
N SER A 133 20.50 17.11 -4.96
CA SER A 133 20.89 18.26 -5.77
C SER A 133 20.48 19.57 -5.10
N LEU A 134 21.17 20.66 -5.43
CA LEU A 134 20.79 22.00 -4.96
C LEU A 134 19.47 22.47 -5.62
N PRO A 135 18.65 23.29 -4.95
CA PRO A 135 17.40 23.81 -5.51
C PRO A 135 17.64 24.83 -6.63
N PHE A 136 18.72 25.60 -6.56
CA PHE A 136 19.00 26.68 -7.50
C PHE A 136 20.31 26.42 -8.25
N ILE A 137 20.21 26.20 -9.57
CA ILE A 137 21.35 25.75 -10.38
C ILE A 137 21.46 26.61 -11.65
N PRO A 138 22.41 27.56 -11.72
CA PRO A 138 22.69 28.27 -12.97
C PRO A 138 23.47 27.39 -13.95
N PHE A 139 23.43 27.73 -15.23
CA PHE A 139 24.23 27.04 -16.23
C PHE A 139 25.72 27.20 -15.92
N GLY A 140 26.47 26.09 -15.90
CA GLY A 140 27.88 26.07 -15.52
C GLY A 140 28.14 25.97 -14.00
N GLY A 141 27.10 26.03 -13.17
CA GLY A 141 27.16 25.81 -11.73
C GLY A 141 27.25 27.09 -10.88
N PRO A 142 26.81 27.04 -9.60
CA PRO A 142 26.55 28.20 -8.76
C PRO A 142 27.78 29.09 -8.51
N ARG A 143 28.97 28.49 -8.43
CA ARG A 143 30.24 29.22 -8.20
C ARG A 143 30.78 29.92 -9.44
N ARG A 144 30.46 29.41 -10.64
CA ARG A 144 30.96 29.95 -11.91
C ARG A 144 30.11 31.09 -12.42
N ASN A 145 28.81 31.06 -12.15
CA ASN A 145 27.85 32.00 -12.70
C ASN A 145 27.05 32.69 -11.58
N LYS A 146 27.76 33.59 -10.87
CA LYS A 146 27.30 34.22 -9.62
C LYS A 146 26.13 35.18 -9.86
N GLU A 147 26.15 35.87 -10.98
CA GLU A 147 25.08 36.79 -11.39
C GLU A 147 23.77 36.05 -11.65
N ILE A 148 23.83 34.93 -12.37
CA ILE A 148 22.65 34.10 -12.62
C ILE A 148 22.18 33.42 -11.33
N MET A 149 23.10 32.96 -10.47
CA MET A 149 22.74 32.42 -9.16
C MET A 149 21.94 33.43 -8.32
N HIS A 150 22.43 34.67 -8.25
CA HIS A 150 21.71 35.75 -7.57
C HIS A 150 20.35 36.01 -8.24
N ARG A 151 20.31 36.10 -9.57
CA ARG A 151 19.06 36.30 -10.31
C ARG A 151 18.03 35.19 -10.07
N ILE A 152 18.44 33.93 -10.10
CA ILE A 152 17.57 32.76 -9.83
C ILE A 152 17.01 32.81 -8.41
N THR A 153 17.79 33.28 -7.44
CA THR A 153 17.32 33.33 -6.05
C THR A 153 16.44 34.55 -5.78
N THR A 154 16.63 35.67 -6.47
CA THR A 154 15.83 36.90 -6.29
C THR A 154 14.57 36.99 -7.14
N GLU A 155 14.61 36.52 -8.40
CA GLU A 155 13.47 36.58 -9.33
C GLU A 155 12.53 35.37 -9.20
N LYS A 156 12.75 34.54 -8.18
CA LYS A 156 11.98 33.33 -7.93
C LYS A 156 10.51 33.67 -7.69
N PRO A 157 9.56 33.04 -8.40
CA PRO A 157 8.15 33.23 -8.12
C PRO A 157 7.75 32.63 -6.77
N ALA A 158 6.69 33.18 -6.18
CA ALA A 158 6.12 32.66 -4.93
C ALA A 158 5.74 31.19 -5.10
N GLY A 159 6.05 30.37 -4.09
CA GLY A 159 5.76 28.93 -4.10
C GLY A 159 6.75 28.05 -4.88
N ALA A 160 7.62 28.61 -5.73
CA ALA A 160 8.65 27.80 -6.37
C ALA A 160 9.71 27.39 -5.35
N ILE A 161 10.09 26.10 -5.37
CA ILE A 161 11.05 25.48 -4.46
C ILE A 161 12.40 25.20 -5.14
N ALA A 162 12.47 25.27 -6.47
CA ALA A 162 13.68 25.08 -7.25
C ALA A 162 13.65 25.89 -8.54
N GLY A 163 14.84 26.24 -9.05
CA GLY A 163 15.04 27.01 -10.27
C GLY A 163 16.34 26.61 -10.97
N ALA A 164 16.28 26.27 -12.25
CA ALA A 164 17.46 25.84 -13.00
C ALA A 164 17.57 26.51 -14.37
N GLN A 165 18.80 26.76 -14.81
CA GLN A 165 19.10 27.18 -16.17
C GLN A 165 19.82 26.05 -16.91
N ARG A 166 19.16 25.44 -17.89
CA ARG A 166 19.69 24.24 -18.59
C ARG A 166 20.77 24.51 -19.61
N ARG A 167 20.77 25.69 -20.22
CA ARG A 167 21.68 26.09 -21.30
C ARG A 167 22.15 27.52 -21.10
N GLU A 168 23.32 27.83 -21.64
CA GLU A 168 23.88 29.17 -21.62
C GLU A 168 22.87 30.18 -22.20
N ASN A 169 22.64 31.29 -21.48
CA ASN A 169 21.67 32.32 -21.83
C ASN A 169 20.22 31.83 -22.04
N GLY A 170 19.88 30.63 -21.55
CA GLY A 170 18.51 30.10 -21.59
C GLY A 170 17.59 30.72 -20.53
N PRO A 171 16.27 30.47 -20.62
CA PRO A 171 15.32 30.89 -19.60
C PRO A 171 15.55 30.15 -18.27
N LEU A 172 15.06 30.74 -17.19
CA LEU A 172 15.01 30.08 -15.89
C LEU A 172 13.77 29.18 -15.83
N GLU A 173 13.98 27.91 -15.53
CA GLU A 173 12.91 26.93 -15.35
C GLU A 173 12.62 26.76 -13.85
N TRP A 174 11.37 27.01 -13.44
CA TRP A 174 10.94 26.93 -12.05
C TRP A 174 10.18 25.63 -11.78
N SER A 175 10.40 25.04 -10.60
CA SER A 175 9.65 23.88 -10.13
C SER A 175 8.93 24.17 -8.81
N TYR A 176 7.73 23.63 -8.68
CA TYR A 176 6.86 23.71 -7.51
C TYR A 176 6.70 22.36 -6.82
N THR A 177 7.31 21.31 -7.36
CA THR A 177 7.31 19.96 -6.83
C THR A 177 8.72 19.41 -6.80
N LEU A 178 8.92 18.39 -5.97
CA LEU A 178 10.17 17.63 -5.98
C LEU A 178 10.28 16.83 -7.30
N PRO A 179 11.50 16.56 -7.79
CA PRO A 179 11.70 15.83 -9.03
C PRO A 179 11.21 14.38 -8.90
N ILE A 180 10.75 13.77 -10.00
CA ILE A 180 10.31 12.37 -10.04
C ILE A 180 11.39 11.36 -9.60
N THR A 181 12.66 11.77 -9.59
CA THR A 181 13.78 10.96 -9.12
C THR A 181 13.95 10.97 -7.59
N CYS A 182 13.22 11.85 -6.89
CA CYS A 182 13.23 11.95 -5.43
C CYS A 182 12.72 10.64 -4.80
N GLN A 183 13.38 10.19 -3.74
CA GLN A 183 13.05 8.94 -3.06
C GLN A 183 11.89 9.05 -2.07
N LEU A 184 11.50 10.28 -1.69
CA LEU A 184 10.43 10.49 -0.72
C LEU A 184 9.08 10.09 -1.33
N SER A 185 8.24 9.44 -0.55
CA SER A 185 6.87 9.09 -0.92
C SER A 185 6.03 10.33 -1.21
N LEU A 186 5.04 10.19 -2.08
CA LEU A 186 4.10 11.29 -2.37
C LEU A 186 3.43 11.84 -1.11
N GLY A 187 3.19 10.96 -0.12
CA GLY A 187 2.70 11.32 1.20
C GLY A 187 3.60 12.35 1.88
N LEU A 188 4.88 12.05 2.04
CA LEU A 188 5.83 12.99 2.66
C LEU A 188 6.08 14.23 1.79
N GLN A 189 6.17 14.08 0.47
CA GLN A 189 6.33 15.22 -0.44
C GLN A 189 5.20 16.24 -0.27
N SER A 190 3.95 15.77 -0.10
CA SER A 190 2.79 16.65 0.10
C SER A 190 2.86 17.50 1.38
N GLN A 191 3.61 17.03 2.39
CA GLN A 191 3.82 17.77 3.64
C GLN A 191 5.06 18.66 3.56
N LEU A 192 6.13 18.19 2.92
CA LEU A 192 7.42 18.90 2.86
C LEU A 192 7.41 20.08 1.88
N VAL A 193 6.77 19.94 0.72
CA VAL A 193 6.77 20.99 -0.33
C VAL A 193 6.22 22.33 0.17
N PRO A 194 5.08 22.38 0.90
CA PRO A 194 4.61 23.63 1.52
C PRO A 194 5.63 24.26 2.45
N ILE A 195 6.33 23.47 3.27
CA ILE A 195 7.37 24.00 4.17
C ILE A 195 8.50 24.63 3.35
N LEU A 196 9.04 23.90 2.37
CA LEU A 196 10.10 24.40 1.49
C LEU A 196 9.69 25.69 0.77
N ALA A 197 8.47 25.74 0.25
CA ALA A 197 7.95 26.89 -0.48
C ALA A 197 7.89 28.17 0.37
N ASN A 198 7.62 28.04 1.68
CA ASN A 198 7.46 29.18 2.58
C ASN A 198 8.75 29.60 3.29
N ILE A 199 9.73 28.69 3.47
CA ILE A 199 11.04 29.04 4.05
C ILE A 199 12.08 29.42 2.98
N LEU A 200 11.88 28.99 1.74
CA LEU A 200 12.60 29.50 0.57
C LEU A 200 11.86 30.70 -0.02
N GLU A 201 11.43 31.65 0.81
CA GLU A 201 10.77 32.88 0.38
C GLU A 201 11.71 34.07 0.56
N VAL A 202 11.80 34.91 -0.47
CA VAL A 202 12.73 36.05 -0.55
C VAL A 202 12.13 37.26 0.16
N GLU A 203 10.82 37.44 0.03
CA GLU A 203 10.11 38.52 0.69
C GLU A 203 9.89 38.18 2.17
N GLN A 204 10.64 38.85 3.06
CA GLN A 204 10.56 38.62 4.52
C GLN A 204 9.14 38.67 5.08
N ALA A 205 8.24 39.48 4.52
CA ALA A 205 6.85 39.60 4.97
C ALA A 205 5.97 38.38 4.61
N LYS A 206 6.39 37.58 3.63
CA LYS A 206 5.70 36.35 3.19
C LYS A 206 6.38 35.08 3.70
N CYS A 207 7.64 35.19 4.12
CA CYS A 207 8.41 34.09 4.70
C CYS A 207 7.83 33.66 6.05
N TRP A 208 7.87 32.36 6.33
CA TRP A 208 7.49 31.87 7.66
C TRP A 208 8.47 32.34 8.74
N GLY A 209 7.94 32.57 9.94
CA GLY A 209 8.74 32.66 11.16
C GLY A 209 9.11 31.29 11.71
N PHE A 210 9.99 31.27 12.71
CA PHE A 210 10.44 30.04 13.37
C PHE A 210 9.29 29.26 14.02
N ASP A 211 8.34 29.93 14.69
CA ASP A 211 7.24 29.26 15.37
C ASP A 211 6.38 28.43 14.40
N GLN A 212 6.03 29.02 13.24
CA GLN A 212 5.30 28.31 12.20
C GLN A 212 6.13 27.15 11.63
N PHE A 213 7.42 27.38 11.34
CA PHE A 213 8.31 26.33 10.86
C PHE A 213 8.41 25.16 11.84
N PHE A 214 8.58 25.42 13.14
CA PHE A 214 8.64 24.38 14.17
C PHE A 214 7.32 23.66 14.36
N ALA A 215 6.19 24.38 14.33
CA ALA A 215 4.86 23.77 14.40
C ALA A 215 4.62 22.80 13.24
N GLU A 216 4.88 23.22 12.00
CA GLU A 216 4.63 22.45 10.78
C GLU A 216 5.59 21.25 10.64
N THR A 217 6.87 21.42 10.99
CA THR A 217 7.81 20.29 11.01
C THR A 217 7.53 19.30 12.14
N SER A 218 7.10 19.78 13.31
CA SER A 218 6.68 18.91 14.42
C SER A 218 5.40 18.13 14.07
N ASP A 219 4.45 18.76 13.38
CA ASP A 219 3.25 18.08 12.87
C ASP A 219 3.61 16.88 11.99
N ILE A 220 4.55 17.04 11.04
CA ILE A 220 5.04 15.94 10.21
C ILE A 220 5.64 14.82 11.07
N LEU A 221 6.50 15.18 12.03
CA LEU A 221 7.26 14.22 12.85
C LEU A 221 6.39 13.47 13.88
N GLN A 222 5.20 13.96 14.18
CA GLN A 222 4.22 13.34 15.10
C GLN A 222 3.23 12.40 14.39
N ARG A 223 3.16 12.44 13.06
CA ARG A 223 2.29 11.56 12.28
C ARG A 223 2.83 10.12 12.25
N VAL A 224 1.91 9.17 12.27
CA VAL A 224 2.18 7.77 11.95
C VAL A 224 2.03 7.55 10.45
N VAL A 225 2.78 6.60 9.91
CA VAL A 225 2.72 6.21 8.50
C VAL A 225 1.92 4.91 8.37
N VAL A 226 0.82 4.97 7.63
CA VAL A 226 0.05 3.79 7.23
C VAL A 226 0.35 3.47 5.77
N HIS A 227 0.83 2.25 5.51
CA HIS A 227 1.17 1.78 4.17
C HIS A 227 -0.07 1.20 3.51
N VAL A 228 -0.46 1.75 2.35
CA VAL A 228 -1.64 1.33 1.59
C VAL A 228 -1.22 0.96 0.18
N PHE A 229 -1.40 -0.30 -0.20
CA PHE A 229 -1.18 -0.75 -1.57
C PHE A 229 -2.49 -0.71 -2.35
N SER A 230 -2.58 0.18 -3.34
CA SER A 230 -3.71 0.25 -4.25
C SER A 230 -3.62 -0.89 -5.26
N LEU A 231 -4.36 -1.97 -5.01
CA LEU A 231 -4.28 -3.18 -5.85
C LEU A 231 -4.66 -2.88 -7.30
N SER A 232 -5.65 -2.01 -7.48
CA SER A 232 -6.16 -1.65 -8.80
C SER A 232 -5.21 -0.75 -9.57
N GLN A 233 -4.46 0.12 -8.88
CA GLN A 233 -3.47 1.00 -9.54
C GLN A 233 -2.08 0.37 -9.61
N ALA A 234 -1.81 -0.68 -8.81
CA ALA A 234 -0.51 -1.31 -8.60
C ALA A 234 0.55 -0.33 -8.07
N VAL A 235 0.18 0.44 -7.04
CA VAL A 235 1.05 1.46 -6.41
C VAL A 235 0.95 1.39 -4.89
N LEU A 236 2.10 1.46 -4.23
CA LEU A 236 2.20 1.59 -2.76
C LEU A 236 2.16 3.07 -2.37
N HIS A 237 1.35 3.39 -1.38
CA HIS A 237 1.16 4.74 -0.85
C HIS A 237 1.54 4.80 0.63
N HIS A 238 2.16 5.89 1.04
CA HIS A 238 2.47 6.20 2.43
C HIS A 238 1.48 7.27 2.89
N ILE A 239 0.61 6.92 3.84
CA ILE A 239 -0.41 7.82 4.36
C ILE A 239 0.05 8.34 5.71
N TYR A 240 0.40 9.64 5.75
CA TYR A 240 0.82 10.34 6.96
C TYR A 240 -0.40 10.88 7.71
N ILE A 241 -0.69 10.34 8.89
CA ILE A 241 -1.87 10.69 9.68
C ILE A 241 -1.54 10.73 11.17
N HIS A 242 -2.23 11.56 11.95
CA HIS A 242 -2.10 11.50 13.40
C HIS A 242 -2.87 10.31 13.98
N ALA A 243 -2.31 9.65 15.00
CA ALA A 243 -2.96 8.53 15.66
C ALA A 243 -4.37 8.88 16.19
N HIS A 244 -4.56 10.10 16.68
CA HIS A 244 -5.84 10.60 17.21
C HIS A 244 -6.84 11.01 16.12
N ASN A 245 -6.47 11.07 14.84
CA ASN A 245 -7.41 11.37 13.76
C ASN A 245 -8.41 10.23 13.58
N THR A 246 -9.58 10.54 13.02
CA THR A 246 -10.58 9.52 12.69
C THR A 246 -10.24 8.79 11.40
N ILE A 247 -10.79 7.60 11.24
CA ILE A 247 -10.71 6.82 10.00
C ILE A 247 -11.30 7.60 8.81
N ALA A 248 -12.30 8.46 9.01
CA ALA A 248 -12.80 9.34 7.95
C ALA A 248 -11.69 10.24 7.36
N ILE A 249 -10.81 10.78 8.21
CA ILE A 249 -9.66 11.60 7.79
C ILE A 249 -8.64 10.72 7.04
N PHE A 250 -8.41 9.49 7.51
CA PHE A 250 -7.57 8.51 6.81
C PHE A 250 -8.09 8.21 5.40
N GLN A 251 -9.38 7.92 5.27
CA GLN A 251 -10.02 7.62 3.98
C GLN A 251 -9.93 8.81 3.02
N GLU A 252 -10.05 10.04 3.52
CA GLU A 252 -9.83 11.25 2.71
C GLU A 252 -8.36 11.42 2.30
N ALA A 253 -7.42 11.12 3.18
CA ALA A 253 -5.99 11.12 2.84
C ALA A 253 -5.65 10.07 1.77
N VAL A 254 -6.25 8.88 1.84
CA VAL A 254 -6.17 7.85 0.80
C VAL A 254 -6.81 8.34 -0.50
N HIS A 255 -7.96 9.02 -0.43
CA HIS A 255 -8.63 9.59 -1.60
C HIS A 255 -7.73 10.59 -2.33
N LYS A 256 -7.05 11.50 -1.61
CA LYS A 256 -6.14 12.48 -2.21
C LYS A 256 -4.99 11.84 -3.00
N GLN A 257 -4.48 10.69 -2.57
CA GLN A 257 -3.37 10.01 -3.26
C GLN A 257 -3.83 9.03 -4.35
N THR A 258 -4.99 8.37 -4.16
CA THR A 258 -5.45 7.29 -5.04
C THR A 258 -6.58 7.72 -5.98
N SER A 259 -7.23 8.85 -5.72
CA SER A 259 -8.49 9.27 -6.34
C SER A 259 -9.66 8.29 -6.14
N VAL A 260 -9.56 7.33 -5.20
CA VAL A 260 -10.65 6.42 -4.85
C VAL A 260 -11.49 7.05 -3.74
N ALA A 261 -12.76 7.34 -4.01
CA ALA A 261 -13.66 7.94 -3.02
C ALA A 261 -13.88 7.02 -1.81
N PRO A 262 -14.06 7.54 -0.57
CA PRO A 262 -14.21 6.73 0.65
C PRO A 262 -15.23 5.59 0.55
N ARG A 263 -16.39 5.83 -0.06
CA ARG A 263 -17.45 4.83 -0.31
C ARG A 263 -17.05 3.63 -1.19
N HIS A 264 -15.95 3.73 -1.92
CA HIS A 264 -15.43 2.70 -2.81
C HIS A 264 -14.09 2.14 -2.30
N GLN A 265 -13.69 2.48 -1.08
CA GLN A 265 -12.48 1.98 -0.46
C GLN A 265 -12.80 0.71 0.33
N GLU A 266 -12.23 -0.40 -0.12
CA GLU A 266 -12.33 -1.68 0.57
C GLU A 266 -10.94 -2.19 0.88
N TYR A 267 -10.71 -2.58 2.13
CA TYR A 267 -9.38 -2.92 2.61
C TYR A 267 -9.28 -4.41 2.95
N LEU A 268 -8.14 -4.99 2.61
CA LEU A 268 -7.70 -6.29 3.11
C LEU A 268 -6.40 -6.12 3.88
N PHE A 269 -6.27 -6.84 4.99
CA PHE A 269 -5.04 -6.93 5.77
C PHE A 269 -4.77 -8.39 6.12
N GLU A 270 -3.58 -8.88 5.77
CA GLU A 270 -3.17 -10.28 6.04
C GLU A 270 -4.22 -11.32 5.62
N GLY A 271 -4.85 -11.12 4.45
CA GLY A 271 -5.86 -12.02 3.90
C GLY A 271 -7.30 -11.83 4.41
N HIS A 272 -7.51 -10.92 5.37
CA HIS A 272 -8.82 -10.69 5.97
C HIS A 272 -9.42 -9.36 5.53
N LEU A 273 -10.75 -9.31 5.38
CA LEU A 273 -11.46 -8.05 5.13
C LEU A 273 -11.33 -7.14 6.36
N CYS A 274 -10.83 -5.93 6.15
CA CYS A 274 -10.66 -4.93 7.20
C CYS A 274 -11.76 -3.87 7.06
N VAL A 275 -12.76 -3.93 7.93
CA VAL A 275 -13.83 -2.92 7.99
C VAL A 275 -13.34 -1.76 8.85
N LEU A 276 -13.15 -0.61 8.21
CA LEU A 276 -12.67 0.60 8.86
C LEU A 276 -13.85 1.54 9.13
N GLU A 277 -14.30 1.56 10.39
CA GLU A 277 -15.43 2.39 10.83
C GLU A 277 -15.06 3.89 10.90
N PRO A 278 -15.74 4.79 10.16
CA PRO A 278 -15.30 6.18 9.99
C PRO A 278 -15.14 7.00 11.28
N SER A 279 -15.88 6.65 12.34
CA SER A 279 -15.86 7.34 13.64
C SER A 279 -14.72 6.90 14.56
N VAL A 280 -14.06 5.78 14.27
CA VAL A 280 -12.99 5.22 15.10
C VAL A 280 -11.67 5.95 14.83
N SER A 281 -10.82 6.04 15.86
CA SER A 281 -9.48 6.63 15.76
C SER A 281 -8.53 5.75 14.94
N ALA A 282 -7.65 6.39 14.17
CA ALA A 282 -6.64 5.78 13.31
C ALA A 282 -5.59 4.96 14.07
N GLN A 283 -5.43 5.17 15.38
CA GLN A 283 -4.55 4.35 16.22
C GLN A 283 -4.93 2.87 16.24
N HIS A 284 -6.19 2.55 15.92
CA HIS A 284 -6.70 1.17 15.86
C HIS A 284 -6.50 0.52 14.48
N ILE A 285 -5.94 1.26 13.51
CA ILE A 285 -5.51 0.67 12.25
C ILE A 285 -4.34 -0.28 12.56
N ALA A 286 -4.38 -1.48 11.98
CA ALA A 286 -3.30 -2.46 12.15
C ALA A 286 -1.94 -1.86 11.78
N HIS A 287 -0.89 -2.27 12.48
CA HIS A 287 0.46 -1.85 12.16
C HIS A 287 0.84 -2.36 10.75
N THR A 288 1.27 -1.45 9.88
CA THR A 288 1.59 -1.77 8.47
C THR A 288 3.04 -1.48 8.16
N THR A 289 3.59 -2.19 7.17
CA THR A 289 4.90 -1.92 6.58
C THR A 289 4.80 -1.89 5.06
N ALA A 290 5.85 -1.45 4.37
CA ALA A 290 5.90 -1.52 2.91
C ALA A 290 5.73 -2.97 2.38
N SER A 291 6.19 -3.98 3.14
CA SER A 291 6.07 -5.40 2.79
C SER A 291 4.76 -6.04 3.28
N SER A 292 4.06 -5.44 4.24
CA SER A 292 2.73 -5.84 4.71
C SER A 292 1.79 -4.62 4.79
N PRO A 293 1.35 -4.09 3.65
CA PRO A 293 0.46 -2.92 3.60
C PRO A 293 -1.02 -3.32 3.71
N LEU A 294 -1.87 -2.35 4.05
CA LEU A 294 -3.31 -2.45 3.78
C LEU A 294 -3.52 -2.52 2.26
N THR A 295 -4.14 -3.59 1.78
CA THR A 295 -4.47 -3.75 0.36
C THR A 295 -5.81 -3.09 0.07
N LEU A 296 -5.79 -1.99 -0.69
CA LEU A 296 -6.97 -1.28 -1.15
C LEU A 296 -7.47 -1.89 -2.45
N PHE A 297 -8.67 -2.46 -2.41
CA PHE A 297 -9.40 -2.98 -3.56
C PHE A 297 -10.38 -1.92 -4.09
N SER A 298 -10.30 -1.61 -5.39
CA SER A 298 -11.18 -0.65 -6.07
C SER A 298 -11.36 -1.00 -7.56
N THR A 299 -12.18 -0.26 -8.30
CA THR A 299 -12.43 -0.48 -9.74
C THR A 299 -11.51 0.31 -10.67
N ALA A 300 -10.44 0.92 -10.15
CA ALA A 300 -9.52 1.75 -10.94
C ALA A 300 -8.68 0.92 -11.93
N ILE A 301 -8.20 1.55 -13.00
CA ILE A 301 -7.32 0.91 -13.99
C ILE A 301 -5.87 0.91 -13.46
N PRO A 302 -5.08 -0.18 -13.67
CA PRO A 302 -3.67 -0.21 -13.31
C PRO A 302 -2.86 0.85 -14.02
N LYS A 303 -2.21 1.72 -13.25
CA LYS A 303 -1.28 2.75 -13.73
C LYS A 303 0.17 2.27 -13.62
N GLY A 304 0.46 1.52 -12.56
CA GLY A 304 1.81 1.09 -12.19
C GLY A 304 2.66 2.23 -11.64
N LEU A 305 3.87 1.88 -11.20
CA LEU A 305 4.85 2.84 -10.70
C LEU A 305 5.32 3.79 -11.82
N ALA A 306 5.21 5.10 -11.58
CA ALA A 306 5.79 6.12 -12.46
C ALA A 306 7.25 6.39 -12.07
N PHE A 307 8.15 6.33 -13.04
CA PHE A 307 9.57 6.63 -12.83
C PHE A 307 10.22 7.19 -14.10
N ARG A 308 11.37 7.85 -13.92
CA ARG A 308 12.23 8.29 -15.03
C ARG A 308 13.28 7.23 -15.32
N ASP A 309 13.48 6.91 -16.59
CA ASP A 309 14.46 5.92 -17.03
C ASP A 309 15.89 6.35 -16.64
N PRO A 310 16.59 5.60 -15.77
CA PRO A 310 17.96 5.90 -15.38
C PRO A 310 18.95 5.95 -16.55
N ALA A 311 18.65 5.31 -17.68
CA ALA A 311 19.52 5.33 -18.85
C ALA A 311 19.64 6.72 -19.50
N LEU A 312 18.66 7.59 -19.30
CA LEU A 312 18.67 8.97 -19.82
C LEU A 312 19.66 9.87 -19.09
N ASP A 313 20.03 9.51 -17.85
CA ASP A 313 20.81 10.36 -16.95
C ASP A 313 22.28 9.91 -16.83
N ILE A 314 22.74 8.96 -17.66
CA ILE A 314 24.11 8.45 -17.62
C ILE A 314 25.10 9.37 -18.35
N PRO A 315 26.10 9.93 -17.64
CA PRO A 315 27.18 10.66 -18.28
C PRO A 315 28.14 9.68 -19.00
N LYS A 316 28.77 10.15 -20.08
CA LYS A 316 29.74 9.37 -20.87
C LYS A 316 31.17 9.77 -20.53
N PHE A 317 32.05 8.79 -20.38
CA PHE A 317 33.48 9.05 -20.24
C PHE A 317 34.04 9.68 -21.52
N VAL A 318 34.88 10.70 -21.33
CA VAL A 318 35.68 11.28 -22.40
C VAL A 318 36.89 10.36 -22.65
N PRO A 319 37.33 10.15 -23.92
CA PRO A 319 38.47 9.27 -24.20
C PRO A 319 39.78 9.71 -23.54
N LYS A 320 39.99 11.02 -23.40
CA LYS A 320 41.14 11.60 -22.70
C LYS A 320 41.08 11.26 -21.21
N VAL A 321 42.23 10.92 -20.61
CA VAL A 321 42.33 10.72 -19.16
C VAL A 321 42.33 12.08 -18.47
N ASP A 322 41.36 12.27 -17.60
CA ASP A 322 41.23 13.41 -16.70
C ASP A 322 40.72 12.86 -15.38
N LEU A 323 41.59 12.76 -14.38
CA LEU A 323 41.29 12.03 -13.15
C LEU A 323 40.10 12.62 -12.39
N GLN A 324 39.92 13.94 -12.44
CA GLN A 324 38.83 14.62 -11.76
C GLN A 324 37.52 14.49 -12.54
N ALA A 325 37.56 14.66 -13.87
CA ALA A 325 36.38 14.49 -14.71
C ALA A 325 35.92 13.01 -14.76
N ASP A 326 36.87 12.07 -14.78
CA ASP A 326 36.61 10.63 -14.74
C ASP A 326 35.98 10.22 -13.41
N TYR A 327 36.49 10.75 -12.28
CA TYR A 327 35.88 10.54 -10.97
C TYR A 327 34.44 11.07 -10.91
N ASN A 328 34.20 12.30 -11.40
CA ASN A 328 32.87 12.90 -11.42
C ASN A 328 31.90 12.13 -12.33
N THR A 329 32.37 11.68 -13.49
CA THR A 329 31.62 10.84 -14.42
C THR A 329 31.24 9.52 -13.74
N ALA A 330 32.22 8.82 -13.15
CA ALA A 330 31.98 7.56 -12.44
C ALA A 330 30.97 7.71 -11.30
N LYS A 331 31.04 8.82 -10.54
CA LYS A 331 30.04 9.15 -9.50
C LYS A 331 28.63 9.26 -10.08
N GLY A 332 28.47 9.99 -11.19
CA GLY A 332 27.17 10.16 -11.85
C GLY A 332 26.60 8.85 -12.39
N VAL A 333 27.42 8.05 -13.07
CA VAL A 333 27.01 6.73 -13.58
C VAL A 333 26.63 5.77 -12.43
N LEU A 334 27.39 5.75 -11.33
CA LEU A 334 27.03 4.97 -10.15
C LEU A 334 25.70 5.43 -9.55
N GLY A 335 25.47 6.74 -9.47
CA GLY A 335 24.20 7.29 -8.99
C GLY A 335 23.01 6.77 -9.79
N ALA A 336 23.10 6.82 -11.13
CA ALA A 336 22.08 6.25 -12.02
C ALA A 336 21.93 4.73 -11.84
N GLY A 337 23.03 4.01 -11.61
CA GLY A 337 23.00 2.57 -11.32
C GLY A 337 22.28 2.23 -10.00
N TYR A 338 22.53 2.98 -8.93
CA TYR A 338 21.83 2.81 -7.66
C TYR A 338 20.35 3.19 -7.75
N GLN A 339 20.02 4.19 -8.57
CA GLN A 339 18.63 4.50 -8.90
C GLN A 339 17.95 3.32 -9.61
N ALA A 340 18.60 2.72 -10.61
CA ALA A 340 18.10 1.54 -11.31
C ALA A 340 17.88 0.36 -10.35
N LEU A 341 18.80 0.13 -9.40
CA LEU A 341 18.64 -0.91 -8.37
C LEU A 341 17.42 -0.66 -7.48
N ARG A 342 17.21 0.58 -7.00
CA ARG A 342 16.04 0.92 -6.18
C ARG A 342 14.74 0.74 -6.94
N LEU A 343 14.70 1.19 -8.20
CA LEU A 343 13.55 0.99 -9.06
C LEU A 343 13.30 -0.50 -9.33
N ALA A 344 14.33 -1.29 -9.61
CA ALA A 344 14.21 -2.74 -9.80
C ALA A 344 13.58 -3.42 -8.58
N ARG A 345 14.01 -3.05 -7.36
CA ARG A 345 13.39 -3.53 -6.11
C ARG A 345 11.92 -3.13 -6.03
N ALA A 346 11.60 -1.86 -6.21
CA ALA A 346 10.22 -1.38 -6.15
C ALA A 346 9.30 -2.04 -7.20
N LEU A 347 9.82 -2.31 -8.41
CA LEU A 347 9.08 -3.04 -9.46
C LEU A 347 8.87 -4.51 -9.10
N LEU A 348 9.83 -5.16 -8.44
CA LEU A 348 9.68 -6.54 -7.97
C LEU A 348 8.68 -6.62 -6.80
N ASP A 349 8.84 -5.74 -5.81
CA ASP A 349 7.94 -5.65 -4.65
C ASP A 349 6.50 -5.37 -5.10
N GLY A 350 6.33 -4.48 -6.09
CA GLY A 350 5.03 -4.21 -6.71
C GLY A 350 4.40 -5.45 -7.35
N GLN A 351 5.19 -6.30 -8.01
CA GLN A 351 4.70 -7.57 -8.56
C GLN A 351 4.26 -8.54 -7.48
N GLU A 352 5.04 -8.66 -6.40
CA GLU A 352 4.70 -9.52 -5.28
C GLU A 352 3.40 -9.05 -4.60
N LEU A 353 3.26 -7.75 -4.34
CA LEU A 353 2.07 -7.15 -3.75
C LEU A 353 0.83 -7.29 -4.67
N MET A 354 0.98 -7.15 -5.99
CA MET A 354 -0.10 -7.41 -6.96
C MET A 354 -0.60 -8.85 -6.86
N LEU A 355 0.32 -9.82 -6.88
CA LEU A 355 -0.02 -11.25 -6.82
C LEU A 355 -0.63 -11.64 -5.47
N ARG A 356 -0.05 -11.15 -4.36
CA ARG A 356 -0.55 -11.39 -3.01
C ARG A 356 -1.94 -10.80 -2.80
N GLY A 357 -2.15 -9.55 -3.21
CA GLY A 357 -3.45 -8.89 -3.09
C GLY A 357 -4.52 -9.58 -3.93
N LEU A 358 -4.21 -9.99 -5.17
CA LEU A 358 -5.13 -10.77 -5.99
C LEU A 358 -5.48 -12.12 -5.35
N HIS A 359 -4.49 -12.82 -4.81
CA HIS A 359 -4.71 -14.08 -4.12
C HIS A 359 -5.68 -13.91 -2.94
N TRP A 360 -5.50 -12.89 -2.11
CA TRP A 360 -6.42 -12.61 -1.00
C TRP A 360 -7.83 -12.30 -1.47
N VAL A 361 -8.00 -11.46 -2.49
CA VAL A 361 -9.34 -11.17 -3.04
C VAL A 361 -9.98 -12.45 -3.58
N MET A 362 -9.20 -13.32 -4.21
CA MET A 362 -9.71 -14.59 -4.72
C MET A 362 -10.14 -15.55 -3.61
N GLU A 363 -9.39 -15.65 -2.52
CA GLU A 363 -9.79 -16.45 -1.35
C GLU A 363 -11.11 -15.94 -0.75
N VAL A 364 -11.28 -14.61 -0.65
CA VAL A 364 -12.54 -13.99 -0.21
C VAL A 364 -13.69 -14.34 -1.15
N LEU A 365 -13.48 -14.27 -2.47
CA LEU A 365 -14.51 -14.63 -3.45
C LEU A 365 -14.83 -16.13 -3.40
N GLN A 366 -13.84 -17.00 -3.26
CA GLN A 366 -14.06 -18.45 -3.12
C GLN A 366 -14.81 -18.79 -1.83
N ALA A 367 -14.52 -18.11 -0.72
CA ALA A 367 -15.28 -18.26 0.52
C ALA A 367 -16.74 -17.79 0.32
N THR A 368 -16.96 -16.72 -0.44
CA THR A 368 -18.30 -16.22 -0.78
C THR A 368 -19.06 -17.22 -1.66
N CYS A 369 -18.42 -17.83 -2.66
CA CYS A 369 -19.01 -18.91 -3.45
C CYS A 369 -19.45 -20.07 -2.57
N ARG A 370 -18.56 -20.56 -1.70
CA ARG A 370 -18.84 -21.68 -0.79
C ARG A 370 -20.06 -21.42 0.09
N ARG A 371 -20.11 -20.26 0.75
CA ARG A 371 -21.25 -19.86 1.60
C ARG A 371 -22.55 -19.73 0.81
N THR A 372 -22.52 -19.07 -0.34
CA THR A 372 -23.73 -18.87 -1.17
C THR A 372 -24.26 -20.19 -1.72
N LEU A 373 -23.36 -21.09 -2.13
CA LEU A 373 -23.69 -22.42 -2.62
C LEU A 373 -24.30 -23.29 -1.52
N GLU A 374 -23.76 -23.23 -0.31
CA GLU A 374 -24.29 -23.93 0.86
C GLU A 374 -25.71 -23.47 1.19
N VAL A 375 -25.96 -22.16 1.19
CA VAL A 375 -27.30 -21.59 1.40
C VAL A 375 -28.27 -22.07 0.30
N ALA A 376 -27.87 -22.03 -0.96
CA ALA A 376 -28.70 -22.47 -2.08
C ALA A 376 -29.04 -23.98 -1.98
N ARG A 377 -28.04 -24.83 -1.71
CA ARG A 377 -28.22 -26.28 -1.57
C ARG A 377 -29.08 -26.66 -0.37
N THR A 378 -28.89 -26.00 0.76
CA THR A 378 -29.72 -26.21 1.96
C THR A 378 -31.17 -25.84 1.68
N SER A 379 -31.40 -24.75 0.95
CA SER A 379 -32.75 -24.31 0.58
C SER A 379 -33.41 -25.27 -0.43
N LEU A 380 -32.65 -25.82 -1.38
CA LEU A 380 -33.12 -26.86 -2.30
C LEU A 380 -33.54 -28.15 -1.56
N LEU A 381 -32.76 -28.58 -0.57
CA LEU A 381 -33.09 -29.75 0.26
C LEU A 381 -34.39 -29.52 1.07
N TYR A 382 -34.56 -28.31 1.60
CA TYR A 382 -35.77 -27.95 2.33
C TYR A 382 -37.01 -27.94 1.41
N LEU A 383 -36.89 -27.36 0.22
CA LEU A 383 -37.96 -27.34 -0.78
C LEU A 383 -38.33 -28.74 -1.28
N SER A 384 -37.35 -29.62 -1.51
CA SER A 384 -37.61 -30.98 -1.98
C SER A 384 -38.37 -31.82 -0.93
N SER A 385 -38.08 -31.63 0.36
CA SER A 385 -38.83 -32.27 1.45
C SER A 385 -40.30 -31.84 1.49
N SER A 386 -40.57 -30.57 1.18
CA SER A 386 -41.91 -29.97 1.18
C SER A 386 -42.74 -30.38 -0.03
N LEU A 387 -42.07 -30.71 -1.14
CA LEU A 387 -42.71 -31.24 -2.36
C LEU A 387 -43.01 -32.74 -2.26
N GLY A 388 -42.31 -33.49 -1.39
CA GLY A 388 -42.47 -34.93 -1.21
C GLY A 388 -43.71 -35.38 -0.42
N THR A 389 -44.47 -34.47 0.18
CA THR A 389 -45.69 -34.78 0.95
C THR A 389 -46.93 -34.94 0.03
N GLU A 390 -46.86 -35.89 -0.90
CA GLU A 390 -48.00 -36.31 -1.73
C GLU A 390 -48.76 -37.47 -1.05
N ARG A 391 -49.60 -37.17 -0.05
CA ARG A 391 -50.56 -38.15 0.49
C ARG A 391 -51.94 -37.53 0.72
N PHE A 392 -52.59 -37.13 -0.36
CA PHE A 392 -54.04 -36.94 -0.37
C PHE A 392 -54.62 -37.62 -1.62
N SER A 393 -54.71 -38.95 -1.55
CA SER A 393 -55.46 -39.73 -2.53
C SER A 393 -56.94 -39.72 -2.16
N SER A 394 -57.72 -38.94 -2.92
CA SER A 394 -59.12 -39.20 -3.29
C SER A 394 -60.06 -39.71 -2.18
N VAL A 395 -60.75 -38.79 -1.51
CA VAL A 395 -62.11 -39.04 -1.01
C VAL A 395 -63.00 -37.94 -1.58
N ALA A 396 -64.22 -38.29 -1.97
CA ALA A 396 -65.09 -37.43 -2.75
C ALA A 396 -66.05 -36.61 -1.87
N GLY A 397 -65.97 -35.28 -1.93
CA GLY A 397 -67.03 -34.37 -1.49
C GLY A 397 -66.63 -32.90 -1.53
N THR A 398 -66.96 -32.22 -2.64
CA THR A 398 -67.15 -30.79 -3.02
C THR A 398 -67.05 -29.54 -2.07
N PRO A 399 -66.17 -29.42 -1.06
CA PRO A 399 -65.41 -28.15 -0.89
C PRO A 399 -63.92 -28.26 -1.23
N GLU A 400 -63.42 -29.49 -1.34
CA GLU A 400 -62.01 -29.84 -1.52
C GLU A 400 -61.36 -29.25 -2.78
N ILE A 401 -62.13 -28.97 -3.84
CA ILE A 401 -61.58 -28.67 -5.17
C ILE A 401 -60.85 -27.30 -5.22
N GLN A 402 -61.34 -26.29 -4.50
CA GLN A 402 -60.76 -24.93 -4.59
C GLN A 402 -59.48 -24.79 -3.75
N GLU A 403 -59.47 -25.38 -2.55
CA GLU A 403 -58.31 -25.41 -1.66
C GLU A 403 -57.21 -26.35 -2.20
N LEU A 404 -57.56 -27.51 -2.79
CA LEU A 404 -56.60 -28.34 -3.52
C LEU A 404 -56.00 -27.62 -4.73
N LYS A 405 -56.79 -26.82 -5.44
CA LYS A 405 -56.29 -26.01 -6.57
C LYS A 405 -55.32 -24.92 -6.09
N ALA A 406 -55.61 -24.25 -4.98
CA ALA A 406 -54.71 -23.29 -4.35
C ALA A 406 -53.40 -23.95 -3.86
N ALA A 407 -53.50 -25.12 -3.21
CA ALA A 407 -52.33 -25.90 -2.79
C ALA A 407 -51.49 -26.39 -3.98
N ALA A 408 -52.12 -26.77 -5.10
CA ALA A 408 -51.42 -27.14 -6.33
C ALA A 408 -50.69 -25.94 -6.96
N GLU A 409 -51.28 -24.75 -6.93
CA GLU A 409 -50.65 -23.51 -7.38
C GLU A 409 -49.43 -23.15 -6.53
N LEU A 410 -49.54 -23.19 -5.20
CA LEU A 410 -48.42 -22.94 -4.29
C LEU A 410 -47.29 -23.97 -4.48
N ARG A 411 -47.62 -25.25 -4.62
CA ARG A 411 -46.62 -26.29 -4.96
C ARG A 411 -45.95 -26.04 -6.32
N SER A 412 -46.71 -25.56 -7.31
CA SER A 412 -46.15 -25.16 -8.61
C SER A 412 -45.14 -24.02 -8.46
N ARG A 413 -45.48 -22.98 -7.66
CA ARG A 413 -44.57 -21.88 -7.35
C ARG A 413 -43.30 -22.37 -6.63
N LEU A 414 -43.42 -23.26 -5.64
CA LEU A 414 -42.26 -23.86 -4.97
C LEU A 414 -41.35 -24.62 -5.95
N ARG A 415 -41.91 -25.35 -6.94
CA ARG A 415 -41.09 -25.99 -7.99
C ARG A 415 -40.33 -24.97 -8.83
N THR A 416 -40.98 -23.88 -9.25
CA THR A 416 -40.31 -22.82 -10.02
C THR A 416 -39.16 -22.17 -9.24
N LEU A 417 -39.34 -21.95 -7.94
CA LEU A 417 -38.28 -21.43 -7.07
C LEU A 417 -37.13 -22.42 -6.91
N ALA A 418 -37.43 -23.71 -6.80
CA ALA A 418 -36.41 -24.76 -6.76
C ALA A 418 -35.60 -24.83 -8.07
N GLU A 419 -36.23 -24.67 -9.23
CA GLU A 419 -35.53 -24.60 -10.52
C GLU A 419 -34.57 -23.40 -10.59
N VAL A 420 -35.01 -22.23 -10.10
CA VAL A 420 -34.16 -21.02 -10.04
C VAL A 420 -32.96 -21.24 -9.12
N LEU A 421 -33.17 -21.79 -7.92
CA LEU A 421 -32.09 -22.09 -6.97
C LEU A 421 -31.12 -23.14 -7.53
N SER A 422 -31.61 -24.14 -8.26
CA SER A 422 -30.77 -25.14 -8.94
C SER A 422 -29.86 -24.48 -9.98
N ARG A 423 -30.42 -23.60 -10.81
CA ARG A 423 -29.64 -22.82 -11.79
C ARG A 423 -28.61 -21.92 -11.11
N CYS A 424 -28.98 -21.26 -10.01
CA CYS A 424 -28.04 -20.47 -9.21
C CYS A 424 -26.88 -21.34 -8.67
N SER A 425 -27.18 -22.53 -8.12
CA SER A 425 -26.17 -23.48 -7.63
C SER A 425 -25.19 -23.90 -8.73
N GLN A 426 -25.68 -24.18 -9.94
CA GLN A 426 -24.84 -24.52 -11.08
C GLN A 426 -23.92 -23.35 -11.47
N ASN A 427 -24.47 -22.14 -11.62
CA ASN A 427 -23.70 -20.93 -11.95
C ASN A 427 -22.60 -20.63 -10.91
N ILE A 428 -22.89 -20.81 -9.63
CA ILE A 428 -21.90 -20.61 -8.55
C ILE A 428 -20.77 -21.65 -8.67
N THR A 429 -21.10 -22.91 -9.00
CA THR A 429 -20.12 -23.99 -9.17
C THR A 429 -19.18 -23.70 -10.34
N GLU A 430 -19.72 -23.29 -11.49
CA GLU A 430 -18.94 -22.88 -12.66
C GLU A 430 -18.02 -21.69 -12.34
N THR A 431 -18.54 -20.71 -11.58
CA THR A 431 -17.76 -19.56 -11.12
C THR A 431 -16.60 -20.00 -10.20
N GLN A 432 -16.86 -20.94 -9.29
CA GLN A 432 -15.84 -21.47 -8.37
C GLN A 432 -14.72 -22.22 -9.11
N GLU A 433 -15.05 -22.98 -10.16
CA GLU A 433 -14.05 -23.64 -11.01
C GLU A 433 -13.18 -22.63 -11.77
N SER A 434 -13.79 -21.59 -12.33
CA SER A 434 -13.07 -20.51 -13.01
C SER A 434 -12.09 -19.79 -12.06
N LEU A 435 -12.54 -19.45 -10.84
CA LEU A 435 -11.67 -18.88 -9.80
C LEU A 435 -10.54 -19.83 -9.40
N SER A 436 -10.81 -21.14 -9.32
CA SER A 436 -9.78 -22.14 -8.98
C SER A 436 -8.73 -22.26 -10.09
N SER A 437 -9.14 -22.13 -11.36
CA SER A 437 -8.20 -22.08 -12.48
C SER A 437 -7.29 -20.86 -12.40
N LEU A 438 -7.87 -19.67 -12.19
CA LEU A 438 -7.12 -18.43 -12.05
C LEU A 438 -6.16 -18.46 -10.84
N SER A 439 -6.54 -19.14 -9.75
CA SER A 439 -5.69 -19.26 -8.56
C SER A 439 -4.43 -20.07 -8.86
N ARG A 440 -4.56 -21.16 -9.62
CA ARG A 440 -3.40 -21.96 -10.08
C ARG A 440 -2.47 -21.16 -10.98
N GLU A 441 -3.00 -20.27 -11.83
CA GLU A 441 -2.17 -19.38 -12.63
C GLU A 441 -1.41 -18.34 -11.80
N LEU A 442 -2.03 -17.82 -10.74
CA LEU A 442 -1.38 -16.89 -9.81
C LEU A 442 -0.20 -17.54 -9.09
N VAL A 443 -0.37 -18.78 -8.61
CA VAL A 443 0.71 -19.53 -7.95
C VAL A 443 1.91 -19.68 -8.88
N LYS A 444 1.69 -20.08 -10.14
CA LYS A 444 2.76 -20.16 -11.15
C LYS A 444 3.46 -18.81 -11.37
N SER A 445 2.69 -17.71 -11.47
CA SER A 445 3.28 -16.38 -11.60
C SER A 445 4.10 -15.97 -10.37
N ARG A 446 3.67 -16.34 -9.17
CA ARG A 446 4.37 -16.07 -7.92
C ARG A 446 5.70 -16.81 -7.86
N ASP A 447 5.70 -18.10 -8.21
CA ASP A 447 6.92 -18.91 -8.20
C ASP A 447 7.95 -18.35 -9.20
N GLN A 448 7.50 -17.89 -10.37
CA GLN A 448 8.36 -17.22 -11.36
C GLN A 448 8.99 -15.92 -10.84
N VAL A 449 8.26 -15.14 -10.03
CA VAL A 449 8.77 -13.91 -9.40
C VAL A 449 9.80 -14.24 -8.31
N HIS A 450 9.58 -15.30 -7.52
CA HIS A 450 10.54 -15.74 -6.50
C HIS A 450 11.87 -16.26 -7.08
N GLU A 451 11.84 -16.82 -8.30
CA GLU A 451 13.05 -17.26 -9.01
C GLU A 451 13.84 -16.11 -9.66
N ASP A 452 13.31 -14.88 -9.68
CA ASP A 452 13.95 -13.75 -10.35
C ASP A 452 15.30 -13.39 -9.68
N ARG A 453 16.34 -13.29 -10.52
CA ARG A 453 17.71 -12.97 -10.10
C ARG A 453 18.22 -11.60 -10.58
N SER A 454 17.35 -10.77 -11.14
CA SER A 454 17.72 -9.48 -11.76
C SER A 454 18.36 -8.52 -10.76
N ILE A 455 17.81 -8.44 -9.54
CA ILE A 455 18.35 -7.59 -8.46
C ILE A 455 19.78 -8.01 -8.08
N GLN A 456 20.05 -9.32 -7.92
CA GLN A 456 21.40 -9.80 -7.60
C GLN A 456 22.39 -9.52 -8.76
N GLN A 457 21.93 -9.60 -10.01
CA GLN A 457 22.76 -9.26 -11.18
C GLN A 457 23.12 -7.77 -11.22
N ILE A 458 22.14 -6.88 -11.00
CA ILE A 458 22.35 -5.43 -10.91
C ILE A 458 23.32 -5.10 -9.76
N GLN A 459 23.12 -5.70 -8.58
CA GLN A 459 23.99 -5.52 -7.42
C GLN A 459 25.43 -5.94 -7.71
N CYS A 460 25.63 -7.11 -8.34
CA CYS A 460 26.96 -7.59 -8.72
C CYS A 460 27.70 -6.63 -9.68
N CYS A 461 26.96 -6.01 -10.62
CA CYS A 461 27.52 -4.96 -11.46
C CYS A 461 27.90 -3.71 -10.65
N LEU A 462 27.03 -3.26 -9.74
CA LEU A 462 27.29 -2.10 -8.88
C LEU A 462 28.49 -2.31 -7.97
N ASP A 463 28.65 -3.48 -7.37
CA ASP A 463 29.77 -3.76 -6.46
C ASP A 463 31.11 -3.66 -7.19
N LYS A 464 31.18 -4.19 -8.42
CA LYS A 464 32.36 -4.07 -9.29
C LYS A 464 32.62 -2.64 -9.72
N MET A 465 31.57 -1.90 -10.09
CA MET A 465 31.68 -0.47 -10.44
C MET A 465 32.14 0.36 -9.24
N ASN A 466 31.63 0.09 -8.04
CA ASN A 466 31.99 0.77 -6.81
C ASN A 466 33.46 0.52 -6.44
N PHE A 467 33.97 -0.68 -6.70
CA PHE A 467 35.40 -0.98 -6.53
C PHE A 467 36.27 -0.07 -7.41
N ILE A 468 35.95 0.05 -8.71
CA ILE A 468 36.67 0.93 -9.64
C ILE A 468 36.53 2.41 -9.22
N TYR A 469 35.31 2.84 -8.86
CA TYR A 469 35.05 4.21 -8.38
C TYR A 469 35.90 4.57 -7.16
N LYS A 470 36.08 3.64 -6.21
CA LYS A 470 36.98 3.87 -5.05
C LYS A 470 38.43 4.10 -5.48
N GLN A 471 38.90 3.46 -6.56
CA GLN A 471 40.23 3.74 -7.12
C GLN A 471 40.29 5.13 -7.76
N PHE A 472 39.28 5.51 -8.57
CA PHE A 472 39.21 6.86 -9.15
C PHE A 472 39.13 7.94 -8.06
N LYS A 473 38.40 7.67 -6.96
CA LYS A 473 38.31 8.55 -5.79
C LYS A 473 39.69 8.79 -5.16
N LYS A 474 40.54 7.76 -5.08
CA LYS A 474 41.91 7.86 -4.55
C LYS A 474 42.83 8.62 -5.49
N SER A 475 42.70 8.44 -6.81
CA SER A 475 43.59 9.06 -7.79
C SER A 475 43.21 10.49 -8.18
N ARG A 476 41.96 10.94 -7.93
CA ARG A 476 41.42 12.23 -8.41
C ARG A 476 42.27 13.48 -8.14
N MET A 477 43.00 13.51 -7.01
CA MET A 477 43.83 14.65 -6.60
C MET A 477 45.30 14.51 -7.03
N ARG A 478 45.67 13.42 -7.72
CA ARG A 478 47.05 13.22 -8.18
C ARG A 478 47.32 14.13 -9.39
N PRO A 479 48.53 14.70 -9.51
CA PRO A 479 48.89 15.53 -10.66
C PRO A 479 48.98 14.73 -11.97
N GLY A 480 49.12 13.41 -11.88
CA GLY A 480 49.16 12.48 -13.01
C GLY A 480 49.36 11.04 -12.55
N LEU A 481 49.27 10.12 -13.51
CA LEU A 481 49.52 8.68 -13.32
C LEU A 481 50.80 8.27 -14.07
N GLY A 482 51.52 7.26 -13.58
CA GLY A 482 52.59 6.64 -14.36
C GLY A 482 52.03 5.88 -15.56
N TYR A 483 52.86 5.55 -16.56
CA TYR A 483 52.40 4.88 -17.79
C TYR A 483 51.53 3.65 -17.54
N ASN A 484 51.98 2.72 -16.68
CA ASN A 484 51.22 1.50 -16.38
C ASN A 484 49.90 1.80 -15.64
N GLU A 485 49.90 2.72 -14.69
CA GLU A 485 48.71 3.14 -13.95
C GLU A 485 47.70 3.82 -14.89
N GLU A 486 48.17 4.62 -15.85
CA GLU A 486 47.31 5.26 -16.84
C GLU A 486 46.66 4.23 -17.78
N GLN A 487 47.38 3.19 -18.19
CA GLN A 487 46.79 2.10 -18.98
C GLN A 487 45.74 1.32 -18.17
N ILE A 488 46.02 1.05 -16.89
CA ILE A 488 45.04 0.42 -15.98
C ILE A 488 43.80 1.32 -15.83
N HIS A 489 43.99 2.63 -15.63
CA HIS A 489 42.88 3.58 -15.51
C HIS A 489 42.04 3.65 -16.79
N LYS A 490 42.67 3.62 -17.97
CA LYS A 490 41.96 3.53 -19.26
C LYS A 490 41.15 2.23 -19.38
N LEU A 491 41.73 1.10 -18.99
CA LEU A 491 41.03 -0.18 -18.98
C LEU A 491 39.84 -0.16 -18.01
N ASP A 492 40.03 0.38 -16.81
CA ASP A 492 38.99 0.54 -15.81
C ASP A 492 37.83 1.42 -16.30
N LYS A 493 38.11 2.50 -17.05
CA LYS A 493 37.06 3.32 -17.69
C LYS A 493 36.20 2.51 -18.67
N VAL A 494 36.85 1.67 -19.49
CA VAL A 494 36.15 0.79 -20.45
C VAL A 494 35.34 -0.27 -19.72
N ASN A 495 35.93 -0.95 -18.74
CA ASN A 495 35.27 -1.96 -17.93
C ASN A 495 34.07 -1.39 -17.17
N PHE A 496 34.23 -0.22 -16.56
CA PHE A 496 33.17 0.49 -15.85
C PHE A 496 32.01 0.83 -16.78
N SER A 497 32.30 1.32 -17.99
CA SER A 497 31.27 1.62 -19.00
C SER A 497 30.55 0.35 -19.48
N HIS A 498 31.26 -0.78 -19.61
CA HIS A 498 30.67 -2.06 -19.97
C HIS A 498 29.74 -2.59 -18.86
N LEU A 499 30.18 -2.51 -17.59
CA LEU A 499 29.36 -2.87 -16.43
C LEU A 499 28.09 -2.04 -16.35
N ALA A 500 28.19 -0.72 -16.55
CA ALA A 500 27.03 0.17 -16.56
C ALA A 500 26.02 -0.17 -17.67
N LYS A 501 26.50 -0.47 -18.88
CA LYS A 501 25.64 -0.92 -20.00
C LYS A 501 24.93 -2.23 -19.67
N ARG A 502 25.66 -3.22 -19.14
CA ARG A 502 25.07 -4.51 -18.74
C ARG A 502 24.03 -4.33 -17.64
N LEU A 503 24.31 -3.50 -16.64
CA LEU A 503 23.36 -3.19 -15.56
C LEU A 503 22.06 -2.62 -16.11
N LEU A 504 22.15 -1.61 -16.98
CA LEU A 504 20.96 -1.02 -17.60
C LEU A 504 20.20 -1.99 -18.50
N GLN A 505 20.91 -2.86 -19.22
CA GLN A 505 20.29 -3.88 -20.04
C GLN A 505 19.44 -4.82 -19.16
N VAL A 506 20.01 -5.33 -18.07
CA VAL A 506 19.27 -6.16 -17.10
C VAL A 506 18.07 -5.38 -16.54
N PHE A 507 18.26 -4.12 -16.14
CA PHE A 507 17.16 -3.29 -15.64
C PHE A 507 16.01 -3.16 -16.66
N GLN A 508 16.33 -2.88 -17.92
CA GLN A 508 15.30 -2.69 -18.95
C GLN A 508 14.63 -4.00 -19.37
N GLU A 509 15.41 -5.04 -19.70
CA GLU A 509 14.92 -6.30 -20.24
C GLU A 509 14.31 -7.20 -19.15
N GLU A 510 14.96 -7.31 -17.99
CA GLU A 510 14.56 -8.25 -16.95
C GLU A 510 13.67 -7.62 -15.87
N CYS A 511 13.75 -6.31 -15.61
CA CYS A 511 12.90 -5.67 -14.60
C CYS A 511 11.72 -4.92 -15.24
N VAL A 512 11.98 -3.95 -16.12
CA VAL A 512 10.93 -3.06 -16.67
C VAL A 512 9.98 -3.82 -17.58
N GLN A 513 10.47 -4.58 -18.56
CA GLN A 513 9.61 -5.33 -19.49
C GLN A 513 8.78 -6.39 -18.77
N LYS A 514 9.37 -7.16 -17.85
CA LYS A 514 8.63 -8.14 -17.03
C LYS A 514 7.56 -7.47 -16.18
N TYR A 515 7.88 -6.35 -15.54
CA TYR A 515 6.90 -5.59 -14.76
C TYR A 515 5.73 -5.11 -15.63
N GLN A 516 6.01 -4.56 -16.81
CA GLN A 516 4.96 -4.11 -17.74
C GLN A 516 4.07 -5.28 -18.21
N ALA A 517 4.66 -6.43 -18.53
CA ALA A 517 3.91 -7.64 -18.88
C ALA A 517 3.05 -8.14 -17.71
N SER A 518 3.60 -8.10 -16.48
CA SER A 518 2.89 -8.42 -15.24
C SER A 518 1.73 -7.47 -15.01
N LEU A 519 1.90 -6.16 -15.22
CA LEU A 519 0.84 -5.15 -15.07
C LEU A 519 -0.32 -5.36 -16.06
N VAL A 520 -0.02 -5.69 -17.32
CA VAL A 520 -1.05 -6.02 -18.32
C VAL A 520 -1.82 -7.27 -17.92
N THR A 521 -1.11 -8.30 -17.45
CA THR A 521 -1.71 -9.55 -16.98
C THR A 521 -2.57 -9.29 -15.74
N HIS A 522 -2.05 -8.54 -14.77
CA HIS A 522 -2.76 -8.10 -13.57
C HIS A 522 -4.05 -7.36 -13.91
N GLY A 523 -4.01 -6.43 -14.86
CA GLY A 523 -5.21 -5.72 -15.33
C GLY A 523 -6.26 -6.63 -15.98
N LYS A 524 -5.85 -7.70 -16.68
CA LYS A 524 -6.78 -8.73 -17.17
C LYS A 524 -7.40 -9.51 -16.01
N ARG A 525 -6.59 -9.95 -15.05
CA ARG A 525 -7.03 -10.71 -13.87
C ARG A 525 -7.98 -9.90 -12.99
N MET A 526 -7.66 -8.62 -12.74
CA MET A 526 -8.53 -7.70 -11.99
C MET A 526 -9.90 -7.52 -12.64
N ARG A 527 -9.98 -7.43 -13.98
CA ARG A 527 -11.28 -7.38 -14.67
C ARG A 527 -12.12 -8.62 -14.42
N VAL A 528 -11.53 -9.81 -14.56
CA VAL A 528 -12.22 -11.08 -14.25
C VAL A 528 -12.69 -11.10 -12.80
N VAL A 529 -11.82 -10.72 -11.85
CA VAL A 529 -12.18 -10.65 -10.42
C VAL A 529 -13.34 -9.68 -10.16
N HIS A 530 -13.37 -8.51 -10.81
CA HIS A 530 -14.49 -7.57 -10.71
C HIS A 530 -15.79 -8.12 -11.30
N GLU A 531 -15.73 -8.72 -12.49
CA GLU A 531 -16.87 -9.35 -13.15
C GLU A 531 -17.44 -10.48 -12.29
N THR A 532 -16.58 -11.37 -11.81
CA THR A 532 -16.95 -12.46 -10.89
C THR A 532 -17.58 -11.93 -9.62
N ARG A 533 -17.02 -10.88 -9.01
CA ARG A 533 -17.58 -10.27 -7.81
C ARG A 533 -18.98 -9.71 -8.05
N ASN A 534 -19.17 -8.96 -9.15
CA ASN A 534 -20.47 -8.40 -9.50
C ASN A 534 -21.50 -9.50 -9.78
N HIS A 535 -21.07 -10.56 -10.47
CA HIS A 535 -21.89 -11.74 -10.73
C HIS A 535 -22.32 -12.42 -9.43
N LEU A 536 -21.37 -12.71 -8.52
CA LEU A 536 -21.67 -13.35 -7.22
C LEU A 536 -22.59 -12.49 -6.36
N ARG A 537 -22.45 -11.16 -6.39
CA ARG A 537 -23.37 -10.26 -5.69
C ARG A 537 -24.80 -10.42 -6.23
N LEU A 538 -24.97 -10.42 -7.55
CA LEU A 538 -26.28 -10.59 -8.20
C LEU A 538 -26.89 -11.96 -7.88
N VAL A 539 -26.11 -13.03 -8.01
CA VAL A 539 -26.56 -14.39 -7.71
C VAL A 539 -26.91 -14.54 -6.22
N GLY A 540 -26.11 -13.98 -5.32
CA GLY A 540 -26.41 -13.95 -3.89
C GLY A 540 -27.72 -13.24 -3.55
N CYS A 541 -27.99 -12.08 -4.19
CA CYS A 541 -29.27 -11.40 -4.06
C CYS A 541 -30.45 -12.26 -4.56
N SER A 542 -30.28 -12.94 -5.71
CA SER A 542 -31.30 -13.84 -6.24
C SER A 542 -31.58 -15.01 -5.31
N VAL A 543 -30.53 -15.64 -4.75
CA VAL A 543 -30.68 -16.74 -3.78
C VAL A 543 -31.42 -16.26 -2.53
N ALA A 544 -31.06 -15.10 -1.98
CA ALA A 544 -31.72 -14.53 -0.81
C ALA A 544 -33.21 -14.20 -1.08
N ALA A 545 -33.52 -13.62 -2.24
CA ALA A 545 -34.89 -13.33 -2.65
C ALA A 545 -35.72 -14.61 -2.81
N CYS A 546 -35.18 -15.61 -3.53
CA CYS A 546 -35.83 -16.91 -3.70
C CYS A 546 -36.08 -17.62 -2.36
N ASN A 547 -35.14 -17.54 -1.42
CA ASN A 547 -35.30 -18.13 -0.10
C ASN A 547 -36.40 -17.45 0.71
N THR A 548 -36.46 -16.12 0.67
CA THR A 548 -37.50 -15.36 1.37
C THR A 548 -38.88 -15.67 0.80
N GLU A 549 -38.99 -15.75 -0.53
CA GLU A 549 -40.24 -16.12 -1.21
C GLU A 549 -40.64 -17.57 -0.92
N ALA A 550 -39.69 -18.50 -0.98
CA ALA A 550 -39.89 -19.91 -0.68
C ALA A 550 -40.44 -20.11 0.75
N GLN A 551 -39.86 -19.41 1.74
CA GLN A 551 -40.35 -19.43 3.11
C GLN A 551 -41.81 -18.95 3.21
N GLY A 552 -42.15 -17.81 2.60
CA GLY A 552 -43.52 -17.28 2.62
C GLY A 552 -44.54 -18.19 1.92
N VAL A 553 -44.17 -18.77 0.78
CA VAL A 553 -45.02 -19.73 0.05
C VAL A 553 -45.21 -21.01 0.86
N GLN A 554 -44.17 -21.47 1.53
CA GLN A 554 -44.23 -22.67 2.36
C GLN A 554 -45.07 -22.48 3.62
N GLU A 555 -44.94 -21.35 4.32
CA GLU A 555 -45.82 -21.02 5.44
C GLU A 555 -47.30 -20.96 5.01
N SER A 556 -47.56 -20.38 3.84
CA SER A 556 -48.91 -20.34 3.26
C SER A 556 -49.45 -21.73 2.94
N LEU A 557 -48.60 -22.61 2.39
CA LEU A 557 -48.95 -23.99 2.09
C LEU A 557 -49.19 -24.79 3.38
N SER A 558 -48.36 -24.63 4.41
CA SER A 558 -48.53 -25.28 5.71
C SER A 558 -49.85 -24.89 6.38
N LYS A 559 -50.19 -23.59 6.39
CA LYS A 559 -51.49 -23.11 6.92
C LYS A 559 -52.68 -23.72 6.19
N LEU A 560 -52.66 -23.75 4.86
CA LEU A 560 -53.72 -24.37 4.05
C LEU A 560 -53.84 -25.88 4.32
N LEU A 561 -52.72 -26.59 4.48
CA LEU A 561 -52.73 -28.02 4.78
C LEU A 561 -53.24 -28.31 6.21
N GLU A 562 -52.92 -27.46 7.18
CA GLU A 562 -53.48 -27.53 8.54
C GLU A 562 -54.99 -27.30 8.52
N GLU A 563 -55.48 -26.27 7.84
CA GLU A 563 -56.92 -25.98 7.67
C GLU A 563 -57.67 -27.17 7.03
N LEU A 564 -57.13 -27.72 5.93
CA LEU A 564 -57.67 -28.90 5.26
C LEU A 564 -57.71 -30.12 6.19
N SER A 565 -56.66 -30.34 6.98
CA SER A 565 -56.59 -31.45 7.93
C SER A 565 -57.64 -31.31 9.06
N HIS A 566 -57.86 -30.08 9.54
CA HIS A 566 -58.89 -29.78 10.54
C HIS A 566 -60.31 -29.95 9.98
N GLN A 567 -60.56 -29.53 8.72
CA GLN A 567 -61.85 -29.76 8.05
C GLN A 567 -62.15 -31.26 7.85
N LEU A 568 -61.16 -32.03 7.38
CA LEU A 568 -61.29 -33.49 7.20
C LEU A 568 -61.56 -34.23 8.53
N LEU A 569 -60.95 -33.78 9.63
CA LEU A 569 -61.21 -34.30 10.96
C LEU A 569 -62.63 -33.95 11.46
N GLN A 570 -63.13 -32.75 11.16
CA GLN A 570 -64.49 -32.33 11.51
C GLN A 570 -65.58 -33.05 10.69
N ASP A 571 -65.34 -33.31 9.40
CA ASP A 571 -66.30 -34.03 8.55
C ASP A 571 -66.36 -35.52 8.91
N ARG A 572 -65.23 -36.14 9.31
CA ARG A 572 -65.24 -37.49 9.91
C ARG A 572 -66.00 -37.54 11.23
N ALA A 573 -65.96 -36.48 12.04
CA ALA A 573 -66.71 -36.41 13.29
C ALA A 573 -68.22 -36.18 13.07
N LYS A 574 -68.62 -35.51 11.98
CA LYS A 574 -70.03 -35.28 11.60
C LYS A 574 -70.69 -36.47 10.90
N GLY A 575 -69.92 -37.34 10.24
CA GLY A 575 -70.42 -38.57 9.60
C GLY A 575 -70.81 -39.71 10.54
N ALA A 576 -70.58 -39.58 11.85
CA ALA A 576 -70.77 -40.63 12.86
C ALA A 576 -72.00 -40.41 13.77
N GLN A 577 -73.12 -39.91 13.23
CA GLN A 577 -74.42 -39.87 13.93
C GLN A 577 -75.55 -40.53 13.12
N ALA A 578 -75.59 -41.86 13.13
CA ALA A 578 -76.82 -42.67 13.00
C ALA A 578 -76.57 -44.08 13.58
N SER A 579 -77.51 -44.57 14.38
CA SER A 579 -77.46 -45.68 15.34
C SER A 579 -77.11 -47.11 14.81
N PRO A 580 -76.65 -48.04 15.69
CA PRO A 580 -76.09 -49.36 15.33
C PRO A 580 -77.15 -50.46 15.19
N PRO A 581 -76.88 -51.58 14.48
CA PRO A 581 -76.66 -52.87 15.19
C PRO A 581 -75.79 -53.89 14.37
N PRO A 582 -75.73 -55.19 14.74
CA PRO A 582 -75.00 -55.81 15.85
C PRO A 582 -73.85 -56.71 15.32
N ILE A 583 -73.01 -57.30 16.21
CA ILE A 583 -72.40 -58.67 16.13
C ILE A 583 -70.98 -58.77 16.71
N ALA A 584 -70.84 -59.85 17.49
CA ALA A 584 -69.68 -60.70 17.81
C ALA A 584 -68.67 -60.29 18.89
N PRO A 585 -68.18 -61.29 19.66
CA PRO A 585 -67.28 -61.07 20.79
C PRO A 585 -65.90 -60.64 20.28
N TYR A 586 -65.33 -59.64 20.95
CA TYR A 586 -63.96 -59.18 20.75
C TYR A 586 -62.95 -60.34 20.76
N PRO A 587 -62.11 -60.50 19.72
CA PRO A 587 -60.89 -61.27 19.86
C PRO A 587 -59.87 -60.41 20.60
N SER A 588 -59.34 -60.94 21.69
CA SER A 588 -58.12 -60.42 22.33
C SER A 588 -57.01 -60.23 21.30
N PRO A 589 -56.15 -59.19 21.41
CA PRO A 589 -55.08 -58.96 20.45
C PRO A 589 -54.19 -60.21 20.35
N THR A 590 -54.00 -60.70 19.14
CA THR A 590 -53.17 -61.87 18.87
C THR A 590 -51.75 -61.59 19.35
N ARG A 591 -51.20 -62.51 20.16
CA ARG A 591 -49.84 -62.46 20.75
C ARG A 591 -48.72 -62.15 19.74
N LYS A 592 -48.98 -62.33 18.43
CA LYS A 592 -48.07 -61.98 17.32
C LYS A 592 -47.95 -60.48 17.05
N ASP A 593 -49.01 -59.69 17.16
CA ASP A 593 -48.97 -58.25 16.85
C ASP A 593 -48.27 -57.46 17.95
N LEU A 594 -48.45 -57.89 19.21
CA LEU A 594 -47.70 -57.34 20.35
C LEU A 594 -46.21 -57.68 20.27
N LEU A 595 -45.87 -58.89 19.80
CA LEU A 595 -44.47 -59.31 19.59
C LEU A 595 -43.79 -58.52 18.47
N LEU A 596 -44.50 -58.24 17.37
CA LEU A 596 -43.97 -57.46 16.25
C LEU A 596 -43.68 -56.02 16.70
N HIS A 597 -44.62 -55.41 17.42
CA HIS A 597 -44.47 -54.03 17.91
C HIS A 597 -43.38 -53.91 18.98
N MET A 598 -43.23 -54.92 19.85
CA MET A 598 -42.10 -54.97 20.79
C MET A 598 -40.75 -55.18 20.10
N GLN A 599 -40.71 -55.91 18.97
CA GLN A 599 -39.49 -56.05 18.17
C GLN A 599 -39.11 -54.74 17.47
N GLU A 600 -40.07 -54.03 16.87
CA GLU A 600 -39.83 -52.72 16.26
C GLU A 600 -39.36 -51.68 17.28
N LEU A 601 -39.96 -51.68 18.48
CA LEU A 601 -39.53 -50.81 19.58
C LEU A 601 -38.11 -51.16 20.06
N CYS A 602 -37.78 -52.45 20.14
CA CYS A 602 -36.45 -52.91 20.55
C CYS A 602 -35.37 -52.52 19.53
N GLU A 603 -35.65 -52.64 18.23
CA GLU A 603 -34.72 -52.18 17.18
C GLU A 603 -34.57 -50.65 17.16
N GLY A 604 -35.67 -49.90 17.36
CA GLY A 604 -35.61 -48.45 17.51
C GLY A 604 -34.76 -48.01 18.71
N MET A 605 -34.87 -48.71 19.84
CA MET A 605 -34.05 -48.43 21.02
C MET A 605 -32.57 -48.78 20.84
N LYS A 606 -32.24 -49.83 20.06
CA LYS A 606 -30.85 -50.17 19.73
C LYS A 606 -30.19 -49.12 18.83
N LEU A 607 -30.91 -48.61 17.83
CA LEU A 607 -30.44 -47.53 16.96
C LEU A 607 -30.15 -46.26 17.77
N LEU A 608 -31.10 -45.86 18.64
CA LEU A 608 -30.91 -44.70 19.51
C LEU A 608 -29.73 -44.87 20.48
N ALA A 609 -29.52 -46.08 21.02
CA ALA A 609 -28.38 -46.37 21.89
C ALA A 609 -27.04 -46.32 21.13
N SER A 610 -27.01 -46.74 19.86
CA SER A 610 -25.84 -46.63 19.00
C SER A 610 -25.49 -45.16 18.72
N ASP A 611 -26.48 -44.34 18.38
CA ASP A 611 -26.28 -42.91 18.12
C ASP A 611 -25.81 -42.17 19.38
N LEU A 612 -26.34 -42.52 20.55
CA LEU A 612 -25.87 -41.97 21.83
C LEU A 612 -24.44 -42.39 22.17
N LEU A 613 -24.04 -43.63 21.88
CA LEU A 613 -22.66 -44.10 22.06
C LEU A 613 -21.68 -43.39 21.13
N ASP A 614 -22.06 -43.15 19.87
CA ASP A 614 -21.21 -42.43 18.93
C ASP A 614 -21.10 -40.94 19.29
N ASN A 615 -22.19 -40.32 19.76
CA ASN A 615 -22.13 -38.95 20.29
C ASN A 615 -21.21 -38.86 21.53
N ASN A 616 -21.28 -39.82 22.45
CA ASN A 616 -20.38 -39.86 23.61
C ASN A 616 -18.91 -40.02 23.20
N ARG A 617 -18.61 -40.85 22.18
CA ARG A 617 -17.24 -40.98 21.62
C ARG A 617 -16.74 -39.71 20.97
N ILE A 618 -17.60 -38.93 20.33
CA ILE A 618 -17.24 -37.62 19.75
C ILE A 618 -16.90 -36.63 20.88
N ILE A 619 -17.70 -36.62 21.96
CA ILE A 619 -17.46 -35.76 23.12
C ILE A 619 -16.14 -36.13 23.82
N GLU A 620 -15.82 -37.42 23.97
CA GLU A 620 -14.53 -37.87 24.53
C GLU A 620 -13.33 -37.41 23.69
N ARG A 621 -13.44 -37.44 22.34
CA ARG A 621 -12.38 -36.92 21.44
C ARG A 621 -12.20 -35.40 21.50
N LEU A 622 -13.26 -34.66 21.82
CA LEU A 622 -13.20 -33.20 21.95
C LEU A 622 -12.62 -32.76 23.30
N ASN A 623 -12.67 -33.61 24.33
CA ASN A 623 -12.13 -33.31 25.66
C ASN A 623 -10.67 -33.73 25.88
N THR A 624 -10.05 -34.46 24.94
CA THR A 624 -8.62 -34.77 25.01
C THR A 624 -7.78 -33.60 24.47
N VAL A 625 -7.34 -32.73 25.38
CA VAL A 625 -6.28 -31.73 25.11
C VAL A 625 -4.95 -32.47 24.94
N PRO A 626 -4.18 -32.27 23.85
CA PRO A 626 -2.84 -32.83 23.75
C PRO A 626 -1.92 -32.20 24.79
N ALA A 627 -1.19 -33.02 25.55
CA ALA A 627 -0.11 -32.53 26.42
C ALA A 627 0.97 -31.82 25.56
N PRO A 628 1.60 -30.75 26.09
CA PRO A 628 2.73 -30.12 25.41
C PRO A 628 3.90 -31.10 25.29
N PRO A 629 4.68 -31.07 24.20
CA PRO A 629 5.88 -31.90 24.08
C PRO A 629 6.90 -31.47 25.14
N ASP A 630 7.46 -32.44 25.84
CA ASP A 630 8.57 -32.26 26.79
C ASP A 630 9.82 -31.69 26.09
N VAL A 631 10.50 -30.84 26.86
CA VAL A 631 11.73 -30.02 26.65
C VAL A 631 12.74 -30.55 25.62
#